data_AF-A0A972A2I6-F1
#
_entry.id   AF-A0A972A2I6-F1
#
_cell.length_a   1.000
_cell.length_b   1.000
_cell.length_c   1.000
_cell.angle_alpha   90.00
_cell.angle_beta   90.00
_cell.angle_gamma   90.00
#
_symmetry.space_group_name_H-M   'P 1'
#
loop_
_entity.id
_entity.type
_entity.pdbx_description
1 polymer ?
#
loop_
_entity_poly.entity_id
_entity_poly.type
_entity_poly.pdbx_seq_one_letter_code
_entity_poly.pdbx_strand_id
1 'polypeptide(L)'
;MDKNTVTGLLLITAIIIAFTIYNRPNREQIEAQQRMRDSIAMVETERAQLEALQKDPGMQPDIALSGDAEKNVVADFFSAGSFSSAIDTTTVSTLGQSEDLETLAQQPSISSAVQEESVVLENEKVRILLSTRGGAIQSVQLKEYLHHSGENLLLFDGRDEARFNLNLFNRNSVHLSTEEHIFTPVAGGDNHSVTMRLQQSPGQYIDFVYTL
;
A
#
# COMPACT_ATOMS: atom_id res chain seq x y z
N MET A 1 53.90 20.52 0.39
CA MET A 1 53.04 19.56 -0.31
C MET A 1 53.92 18.63 -1.12
N ASP A 2 53.76 17.33 -0.91
CA ASP A 2 54.54 16.33 -1.63
C ASP A 2 54.05 16.22 -3.08
N LYS A 3 54.98 15.97 -4.00
CA LYS A 3 54.69 15.90 -5.45
C LYS A 3 53.57 14.89 -5.75
N ASN A 4 53.52 13.80 -4.99
CA ASN A 4 52.53 12.73 -5.14
C ASN A 4 51.12 13.19 -4.71
N THR A 5 51.01 14.04 -3.69
CA THR A 5 49.74 14.64 -3.24
C THR A 5 49.21 15.63 -4.27
N VAL A 6 50.10 16.39 -4.92
CA VAL A 6 49.71 17.33 -6.00
C VAL A 6 49.25 16.58 -7.24
N THR A 7 49.93 15.48 -7.63
CA THR A 7 49.51 14.65 -8.76
C THR A 7 48.17 13.95 -8.49
N GLY A 8 47.93 13.48 -7.27
CA GLY A 8 46.66 12.89 -6.86
C GLY A 8 45.49 13.88 -6.95
N LEU A 9 45.68 15.11 -6.44
CA LEU A 9 44.67 16.17 -6.52
C LEU A 9 44.31 16.53 -7.97
N LEU A 10 45.31 16.58 -8.85
CA LEU A 10 45.10 16.86 -10.28
C LEU A 10 44.28 15.73 -10.94
N LEU A 11 44.60 14.47 -10.64
CA LEU A 11 43.85 13.31 -11.15
C LEU A 11 42.40 13.30 -10.68
N ILE A 12 42.14 13.58 -9.40
CA ILE A 12 40.78 13.66 -8.86
C ILE A 12 39.99 14.77 -9.55
N THR A 13 40.61 15.94 -9.74
CA THR A 13 39.97 17.08 -10.42
C THR A 13 39.62 16.74 -11.87
N ALA A 14 40.51 16.05 -12.59
CA ALA A 14 40.26 15.61 -13.96
C ALA A 14 39.12 14.59 -14.05
N ILE A 15 39.06 13.63 -13.11
CA ILE A 15 37.99 12.62 -13.04
C ILE A 15 36.64 13.27 -12.75
N ILE A 16 36.59 14.22 -11.81
CA ILE A 16 35.35 14.95 -11.48
C ILE A 16 34.82 15.71 -12.70
N ILE A 17 35.69 16.38 -13.46
CA ILE A 17 35.27 17.12 -14.66
C ILE A 17 34.73 16.15 -15.74
N ALA A 18 35.41 15.03 -15.97
CA ALA A 18 34.95 14.01 -16.92
C ALA A 18 33.59 13.43 -16.52
N PHE A 19 33.42 13.09 -15.24
CA PHE A 19 32.17 12.58 -14.69
C PHE A 19 31.05 13.63 -14.74
N THR A 20 31.37 14.90 -14.49
CA THR A 20 30.40 16.01 -14.55
C THR A 20 29.89 16.23 -15.98
N ILE A 21 30.71 16.02 -17.00
CA ILE A 21 30.28 16.10 -18.41
C ILE A 21 29.44 14.88 -18.80
N TYR A 22 29.81 13.69 -18.34
CA TYR A 22 29.09 12.46 -18.62
C TYR A 22 27.68 12.44 -17.99
N ASN A 23 27.53 12.99 -16.78
CA ASN A 23 26.26 13.04 -16.05
C ASN A 23 25.47 14.34 -16.22
N ARG A 24 25.74 15.15 -17.25
CA ARG A 24 24.90 16.34 -17.51
C ARG A 24 23.47 15.89 -17.88
N PRO A 25 22.43 16.37 -17.18
CA PRO A 25 21.05 16.03 -17.52
C PRO A 25 20.73 16.53 -18.95
N ASN A 26 20.05 15.68 -19.73
CA ASN A 26 19.71 15.96 -21.11
C ASN A 26 18.84 17.24 -21.22
N ARG A 27 19.21 18.17 -22.10
CA ARG A 27 18.60 19.53 -22.19
C ARG A 27 17.08 19.49 -22.41
N GLU A 28 16.61 18.49 -23.16
CA GLU A 28 15.20 18.30 -23.49
C GLU A 28 14.34 17.99 -22.25
N GLN A 29 14.92 17.32 -21.24
CA GLN A 29 14.24 17.07 -19.96
C GLN A 29 14.13 18.35 -19.11
N ILE A 30 15.11 19.24 -19.22
CA ILE A 30 15.13 20.52 -18.49
C ILE A 30 14.01 21.43 -19.01
N GLU A 31 13.78 21.46 -20.32
CA GLU A 31 12.70 22.24 -20.94
C GLU A 31 11.31 21.66 -20.62
N ALA A 32 11.17 20.34 -20.58
CA ALA A 32 9.91 19.69 -20.17
C ALA A 32 9.56 19.99 -18.71
N GLN A 33 10.55 19.97 -17.81
CA GLN A 33 10.35 20.34 -16.40
C GLN A 33 9.99 21.83 -16.22
N GLN A 34 10.56 22.72 -17.04
CA GLN A 34 10.20 24.14 -17.03
C GLN A 34 8.76 24.36 -17.49
N ARG A 35 8.33 23.72 -18.59
CA ARG A 35 6.93 23.80 -19.05
C ARG A 35 5.92 23.32 -18.02
N MET A 36 6.26 22.26 -17.28
CA MET A 36 5.42 21.77 -16.19
C MET A 36 5.31 22.78 -15.04
N ARG A 37 6.42 23.45 -14.68
CA ARG A 37 6.43 24.49 -13.64
C ARG A 37 5.61 25.71 -14.04
N ASP A 38 5.71 26.14 -15.29
CA ASP A 38 4.94 27.27 -15.80
C ASP A 38 3.43 27.00 -15.77
N SER A 39 3.04 25.73 -15.96
CA SER A 39 1.63 25.31 -15.93
C SER A 39 1.04 25.28 -14.51
N ILE A 40 1.85 25.06 -13.47
CA ILE A 40 1.37 24.98 -12.07
C ILE A 40 1.05 26.39 -11.52
N ALA A 41 1.89 27.38 -11.83
CA ALA A 41 1.75 28.75 -11.32
C ALA A 41 0.46 29.44 -11.79
N MET A 42 -0.01 29.14 -13.01
CA MET A 42 -1.23 29.73 -13.55
C MET A 42 -2.49 29.17 -12.86
N VAL A 43 -2.50 27.87 -12.55
CA VAL A 43 -3.63 27.24 -11.84
C VAL A 43 -3.72 27.74 -10.39
N GLU A 44 -2.58 27.98 -9.74
CA GLU A 44 -2.55 28.50 -8.37
C GLU A 44 -3.04 29.95 -8.28
N THR A 45 -2.69 30.78 -9.26
CA THR A 45 -3.21 32.16 -9.32
C THR A 45 -4.70 32.22 -9.64
N GLU A 46 -5.21 31.29 -10.45
CA GLU A 46 -6.65 31.16 -10.71
C GLU A 46 -7.40 30.67 -9.46
N ARG A 47 -6.88 29.64 -8.77
CA ARG A 47 -7.47 29.13 -7.52
C ARG A 47 -7.49 30.18 -6.42
N ALA A 48 -6.40 30.92 -6.23
CA ALA A 48 -6.34 31.98 -5.23
C ALA A 48 -7.34 33.13 -5.51
N GLN A 49 -7.62 33.41 -6.79
CA GLN A 49 -8.65 34.38 -7.19
C GLN A 49 -10.07 33.85 -6.95
N LEU A 50 -10.32 32.56 -7.23
CA LEU A 50 -11.61 31.92 -6.97
C LEU A 50 -11.91 31.78 -5.47
N GLU A 51 -10.88 31.55 -4.65
CA GLU A 51 -10.99 31.53 -3.18
C GLU A 51 -11.21 32.94 -2.61
N ALA A 52 -10.61 33.97 -3.21
CA ALA A 52 -10.85 35.37 -2.82
C ALA A 52 -12.28 35.85 -3.18
N LEU A 53 -12.87 35.34 -4.26
CA LEU A 53 -14.26 35.64 -4.65
C LEU A 53 -15.32 34.86 -3.83
N GLN A 54 -14.96 33.72 -3.22
CA GLN A 54 -15.88 32.92 -2.41
C GLN A 54 -16.01 33.38 -0.95
N LYS A 55 -15.22 34.38 -0.52
CA LYS A 55 -15.24 34.90 0.86
C LYS A 55 -16.17 36.10 1.06
N ASP A 56 -17.35 36.07 0.44
CA ASP A 56 -18.47 36.99 0.73
C ASP A 56 -19.60 36.21 1.43
N PRO A 57 -20.01 36.56 2.67
CA PRO A 57 -20.99 35.79 3.41
C PRO A 57 -22.41 36.25 3.03
N GLY A 58 -23.06 35.51 2.15
CA GLY A 58 -24.51 35.54 2.05
C GLY A 58 -25.08 35.49 0.64
N MET A 59 -25.29 34.28 0.12
CA MET A 59 -26.38 34.01 -0.82
C MET A 59 -26.71 32.52 -0.81
N GLN A 60 -27.85 32.17 -0.22
CA GLN A 60 -28.52 30.90 -0.51
C GLN A 60 -28.96 30.90 -1.98
N PRO A 61 -29.00 29.73 -2.63
CA PRO A 61 -30.11 29.48 -3.53
C PRO A 61 -30.79 28.17 -3.17
N ASP A 62 -32.09 28.30 -2.89
CA ASP A 62 -33.08 27.25 -3.06
C ASP A 62 -33.22 26.88 -4.55
N ILE A 63 -33.72 25.65 -4.74
CA ILE A 63 -34.29 25.01 -5.93
C ILE A 63 -33.36 24.02 -6.67
N ALA A 64 -33.83 22.78 -6.59
CA ALA A 64 -33.30 21.51 -7.05
C ALA A 64 -33.17 21.35 -8.58
N LEU A 65 -32.24 20.49 -8.98
CA LEU A 65 -32.40 19.59 -10.12
C LEU A 65 -31.48 18.36 -9.96
N SER A 66 -32.13 17.22 -9.85
CA SER A 66 -31.62 15.86 -9.90
C SER A 66 -30.80 15.63 -11.18
N GLY A 67 -29.60 15.08 -11.02
CA GLY A 67 -28.73 14.62 -12.11
C GLY A 67 -27.48 13.94 -11.54
N ASP A 68 -27.57 12.61 -11.44
CA ASP A 68 -26.51 11.62 -11.25
C ASP A 68 -25.25 12.05 -10.49
N ALA A 69 -25.34 11.97 -9.17
CA ALA A 69 -24.19 11.80 -8.31
C ALA A 69 -23.62 10.38 -8.48
N GLU A 70 -22.91 10.13 -9.58
CA GLU A 70 -21.78 9.20 -9.53
C GLU A 70 -20.73 9.83 -8.61
N LYS A 71 -20.95 9.67 -7.29
CA LYS A 71 -19.90 9.85 -6.29
C LYS A 71 -18.68 9.10 -6.83
N ASN A 72 -17.55 9.78 -6.98
CA ASN A 72 -16.27 9.14 -7.30
C ASN A 72 -15.88 8.25 -6.11
N VAL A 73 -16.49 7.07 -6.00
CA VAL A 73 -16.26 6.06 -4.96
C VAL A 73 -14.78 5.67 -4.94
N VAL A 74 -14.18 5.62 -6.14
CA VAL A 74 -12.76 5.34 -6.35
C VAL A 74 -11.84 6.46 -5.87
N ALA A 75 -12.31 7.70 -5.71
CA ALA A 75 -11.49 8.76 -5.11
C ALA A 75 -11.50 8.71 -3.57
N ASP A 76 -12.61 8.22 -3.01
CA ASP A 76 -12.77 8.00 -1.57
C ASP A 76 -11.82 6.90 -1.10
N PHE A 77 -11.65 5.82 -1.87
CA PHE A 77 -10.71 4.72 -1.59
C PHE A 77 -9.27 5.17 -1.30
N PHE A 78 -8.80 6.18 -2.03
CA PHE A 78 -7.42 6.66 -1.97
C PHE A 78 -7.24 7.83 -1.01
N SER A 79 -8.32 8.45 -0.48
CA SER A 79 -8.22 9.68 0.33
C SER A 79 -8.03 9.43 1.84
N ALA A 80 -8.19 8.20 2.33
CA ALA A 80 -8.24 7.96 3.77
C ALA A 80 -6.86 7.63 4.38
N GLY A 81 -6.14 8.67 4.78
CA GLY A 81 -5.27 8.64 5.97
C GLY A 81 -6.05 8.67 7.29
N SER A 82 -7.37 8.48 7.23
CA SER A 82 -8.30 8.45 8.36
C SER A 82 -9.11 7.16 8.30
N PHE A 83 -8.56 6.09 8.88
CA PHE A 83 -9.31 4.87 9.18
C PHE A 83 -10.33 5.20 10.29
N SER A 84 -11.50 5.70 9.92
CA SER A 84 -12.59 5.93 10.87
C SER A 84 -13.30 4.60 11.15
N SER A 85 -12.98 4.00 12.29
CA SER A 85 -13.78 2.95 12.93
C SER A 85 -15.20 3.46 13.19
N ALA A 86 -16.16 3.05 12.37
CA ALA A 86 -17.57 3.10 12.73
C ALA A 86 -18.29 1.92 12.07
N ILE A 87 -18.35 0.81 12.80
CA ILE A 87 -19.28 -0.28 12.52
C ILE A 87 -20.62 0.18 13.09
N ASP A 88 -21.54 0.57 12.21
CA ASP A 88 -22.93 0.83 12.57
C ASP A 88 -23.68 -0.51 12.60
N THR A 89 -23.59 -1.22 13.74
CA THR A 89 -24.32 -2.46 13.99
C THR A 89 -25.78 -2.12 14.26
N THR A 90 -26.60 -2.08 13.21
CA THR A 90 -28.05 -2.07 13.34
C THR A 90 -28.53 -3.41 13.87
N THR A 91 -29.25 -3.33 14.98
CA THR A 91 -29.91 -4.37 15.75
C THR A 91 -30.89 -5.21 14.93
N VAL A 92 -30.76 -6.53 14.98
CA VAL A 92 -31.91 -7.45 14.95
C VAL A 92 -31.69 -8.55 15.98
N SER A 93 -32.41 -8.42 17.09
CA SER A 93 -32.59 -9.48 18.08
C SER A 93 -33.48 -10.58 17.48
N THR A 94 -33.06 -11.84 17.57
CA THR A 94 -34.01 -12.96 17.70
C THR A 94 -33.39 -14.04 18.58
N LEU A 95 -33.99 -14.23 19.76
CA LEU A 95 -33.70 -15.30 20.72
C LEU A 95 -34.15 -16.65 20.13
N GLY A 96 -33.29 -17.66 20.21
CA GLY A 96 -33.61 -19.06 20.02
C GLY A 96 -32.49 -19.93 20.60
N GLN A 97 -32.71 -20.42 21.82
CA GLN A 97 -31.83 -21.33 22.55
C GLN A 97 -31.81 -22.72 21.92
N SER A 98 -30.61 -23.30 21.77
CA SER A 98 -30.35 -24.71 22.14
C SER A 98 -28.85 -24.89 22.27
N GLU A 99 -28.45 -25.24 23.49
CA GLU A 99 -27.11 -25.62 23.91
C GLU A 99 -26.69 -26.93 23.24
N ASP A 100 -25.47 -26.98 22.72
CA ASP A 100 -24.61 -28.18 22.74
C ASP A 100 -23.16 -27.69 22.68
N LEU A 101 -22.39 -28.11 23.69
CA LEU A 101 -21.05 -27.65 24.03
C LEU A 101 -19.99 -28.57 23.38
N GLU A 102 -18.78 -28.03 23.22
CA GLU A 102 -17.49 -28.72 23.04
C GLU A 102 -17.06 -29.18 21.63
N THR A 103 -16.43 -28.25 20.88
CA THR A 103 -15.14 -28.54 20.25
C THR A 103 -14.18 -27.36 20.45
N LEU A 104 -13.23 -27.56 21.37
CA LEU A 104 -12.13 -26.66 21.67
C LEU A 104 -11.07 -26.77 20.56
N ALA A 105 -11.14 -25.91 19.55
CA ALA A 105 -10.05 -25.66 18.60
C ALA A 105 -10.02 -24.16 18.25
N GLN A 106 -9.25 -23.43 19.05
CA GLN A 106 -8.64 -22.12 18.83
C GLN A 106 -9.10 -21.35 17.57
N GLN A 107 -10.12 -20.50 17.74
CA GLN A 107 -10.32 -19.33 16.90
C GLN A 107 -9.26 -18.28 17.28
N PRO A 108 -8.56 -17.64 16.33
CA PRO A 108 -7.74 -16.50 16.66
C PRO A 108 -8.67 -15.39 17.14
N SER A 109 -8.46 -15.01 18.40
CA SER A 109 -9.14 -13.89 19.02
C SER A 109 -8.66 -12.62 18.33
N ILE A 110 -9.48 -12.04 17.45
CA ILE A 110 -9.25 -10.70 16.89
C ILE A 110 -9.32 -9.66 18.01
N SER A 111 -8.18 -9.51 18.68
CA SER A 111 -7.91 -8.43 19.61
C SER A 111 -7.54 -7.22 18.77
N SER A 112 -8.37 -6.18 18.80
CA SER A 112 -8.19 -4.92 18.09
C SER A 112 -6.99 -4.13 18.63
N ALA A 113 -5.79 -4.63 18.38
CA ALA A 113 -4.55 -3.88 18.24
C ALA A 113 -4.00 -4.31 16.89
N VAL A 114 -4.05 -3.43 15.90
CA VAL A 114 -3.60 -3.70 14.52
C VAL A 114 -2.06 -3.76 14.55
N GLN A 115 -1.53 -4.84 15.10
CA GLN A 115 -0.12 -5.20 15.04
C GLN A 115 0.07 -6.11 13.83
N GLU A 116 1.26 -6.01 13.25
CA GLU A 116 1.70 -6.94 12.22
C GLU A 116 1.71 -8.36 12.81
N GLU A 117 1.09 -9.28 12.07
CA GLU A 117 0.97 -10.69 12.40
C GLU A 117 1.39 -11.50 11.18
N SER A 118 1.85 -12.72 11.40
CA SER A 118 2.17 -13.67 10.33
C SER A 118 1.15 -14.81 10.30
N VAL A 119 0.63 -15.13 9.12
CA VAL A 119 -0.34 -16.19 8.87
C VAL A 119 0.32 -17.32 8.10
N VAL A 120 0.10 -18.56 8.54
CA VAL A 120 0.67 -19.75 7.88
C VAL A 120 -0.33 -20.31 6.89
N LEU A 121 0.12 -20.54 5.65
CA LEU A 121 -0.60 -21.27 4.62
C LEU A 121 0.28 -22.45 4.17
N GLU A 122 -0.20 -23.68 4.32
CA GLU A 122 0.62 -24.86 4.04
C GLU A 122 -0.14 -26.03 3.43
N ASN A 123 0.58 -26.85 2.65
CA ASN A 123 0.13 -28.14 2.16
C ASN A 123 1.21 -29.22 2.47
N GLU A 124 1.14 -30.39 1.83
CA GLU A 124 2.10 -31.49 2.05
C GLU A 124 3.55 -31.12 1.65
N LYS A 125 3.73 -30.26 0.63
CA LYS A 125 5.05 -29.98 0.03
C LYS A 125 5.63 -28.64 0.43
N VAL A 126 4.78 -27.65 0.69
CA VAL A 126 5.18 -26.24 0.86
C VAL A 126 4.54 -25.66 2.12
N ARG A 127 5.30 -24.81 2.82
CA ARG A 127 4.81 -23.95 3.90
C ARG A 127 5.14 -22.50 3.57
N ILE A 128 4.10 -21.66 3.52
CA ILE A 128 4.19 -20.24 3.22
C ILE A 128 3.86 -19.46 4.49
N LEU A 129 4.70 -18.48 4.82
CA LEU A 129 4.42 -17.51 5.86
C LEU A 129 4.02 -16.20 5.20
N LEU A 130 2.82 -15.71 5.48
CA LEU A 130 2.26 -14.47 4.95
C LEU A 130 2.30 -13.39 6.03
N SER A 131 2.64 -12.15 5.69
CA SER A 131 2.64 -11.00 6.60
C SER A 131 1.34 -10.20 6.42
N THR A 132 0.66 -9.87 7.52
CA THR A 132 -0.50 -8.96 7.46
C THR A 132 -0.09 -7.56 7.05
N ARG A 133 1.15 -7.12 7.33
CA ARG A 133 1.68 -5.90 6.71
C ARG A 133 2.05 -6.15 5.26
N GLY A 134 1.51 -5.33 4.37
CA GLY A 134 1.71 -5.44 2.93
C GLY A 134 0.92 -6.58 2.29
N GLY A 135 0.28 -7.43 3.09
CA GLY A 135 -0.35 -8.67 2.64
C GLY A 135 0.65 -9.60 1.95
N ALA A 136 1.96 -9.43 2.14
CA ALA A 136 3.00 -10.04 1.31
C ALA A 136 3.43 -11.42 1.81
N ILE A 137 4.10 -12.20 0.95
CA ILE A 137 4.75 -13.44 1.36
C ILE A 137 6.06 -13.10 2.07
N GLN A 138 6.19 -13.55 3.32
CA GLN A 138 7.37 -13.31 4.16
C GLN A 138 8.44 -14.40 3.95
N SER A 139 8.04 -15.67 3.86
CA SER A 139 8.96 -16.77 3.60
C SER A 139 8.25 -17.96 2.97
N VAL A 140 9.02 -18.78 2.25
CA VAL A 140 8.53 -20.02 1.63
C VAL A 140 9.51 -21.15 1.92
N GLN A 141 9.01 -22.18 2.59
CA GLN A 141 9.76 -23.40 2.93
C GLN A 141 9.28 -24.57 2.07
N LEU A 142 10.22 -25.35 1.54
CA LEU A 142 9.98 -26.64 0.89
C LEU A 142 10.17 -27.77 1.91
N LYS A 143 9.09 -28.49 2.26
CA LYS A 143 9.09 -29.48 3.36
C LYS A 143 9.90 -30.74 3.06
N GLU A 144 9.93 -31.17 1.80
CA GLU A 144 10.62 -32.40 1.36
C GLU A 144 12.10 -32.19 1.01
N TYR A 145 12.60 -30.96 1.16
CA TYR A 145 13.95 -30.59 0.73
C TYR A 145 14.73 -29.96 1.88
N LEU A 146 16.00 -30.34 1.96
CA LEU A 146 16.96 -29.76 2.89
C LEU A 146 17.98 -28.95 2.10
N HIS A 147 18.46 -27.88 2.71
CA HIS A 147 19.64 -27.18 2.26
C HIS A 147 20.87 -28.10 2.42
N HIS A 148 21.98 -27.80 1.71
CA HIS A 148 23.18 -28.62 1.78
C HIS A 148 23.79 -28.69 3.20
N SER A 149 23.45 -27.74 4.07
CA SER A 149 23.81 -27.71 5.49
C SER A 149 23.00 -28.70 6.35
N GLY A 150 21.92 -29.27 5.81
CA GLY A 150 20.98 -30.12 6.55
C GLY A 150 19.81 -29.37 7.21
N GLU A 151 19.74 -28.04 7.04
CA GLU A 151 18.62 -27.20 7.51
C GLU A 151 17.44 -27.24 6.54
N ASN A 152 16.27 -26.75 6.97
CA ASN A 152 15.10 -26.63 6.10
C ASN A 152 15.42 -25.78 4.86
N LEU A 153 14.97 -26.20 3.68
CA LEU A 153 15.15 -25.40 2.48
C LEU A 153 14.09 -24.27 2.44
N LEU A 154 14.53 -23.04 2.71
CA LEU A 154 13.77 -21.83 2.43
C LEU A 154 14.17 -21.29 1.05
N LEU A 155 13.19 -20.93 0.22
CA LEU A 155 13.44 -20.27 -1.08
C LEU A 155 13.88 -18.81 -0.88
N PHE A 156 13.33 -18.18 0.14
CA PHE A 156 13.70 -16.87 0.65
C PHE A 156 13.19 -16.76 2.10
N ASP A 157 13.85 -15.94 2.89
CA ASP A 157 13.51 -15.69 4.28
C ASP A 157 13.61 -14.21 4.62
N GLY A 158 12.45 -13.56 4.70
CA GLY A 158 12.32 -12.19 5.15
C GLY A 158 11.69 -11.27 4.12
N ARG A 159 11.19 -10.15 4.63
CA ARG A 159 10.47 -9.14 3.84
C ARG A 159 11.36 -8.52 2.75
N ASP A 160 12.65 -8.36 3.01
CA ASP A 160 13.57 -7.70 2.09
C ASP A 160 13.89 -8.56 0.85
N GLU A 161 13.73 -9.88 0.94
CA GLU A 161 13.98 -10.81 -0.16
C GLU A 161 12.78 -10.97 -1.09
N ALA A 162 11.56 -10.87 -0.55
CA ALA A 162 10.30 -11.00 -1.31
C ALA A 162 9.41 -9.75 -1.17
N ARG A 163 9.97 -8.58 -1.47
CA ARG A 163 9.23 -7.32 -1.45
C ARG A 163 8.08 -7.36 -2.46
N PHE A 164 6.86 -7.15 -1.95
CA PHE A 164 5.65 -7.05 -2.75
C PHE A 164 4.92 -5.75 -2.42
N ASN A 165 4.72 -4.92 -3.43
CA ASN A 165 4.00 -3.65 -3.30
C ASN A 165 3.22 -3.38 -4.59
N LEU A 166 1.93 -3.09 -4.44
CA LEU A 166 1.09 -2.58 -5.51
C LEU A 166 0.94 -1.06 -5.37
N ASN A 167 1.44 -0.33 -6.36
CA ASN A 167 1.28 1.12 -6.46
C ASN A 167 0.08 1.42 -7.37
N LEU A 168 -1.03 1.84 -6.77
CA LEU A 168 -2.25 2.18 -7.47
C LEU A 168 -2.40 3.69 -7.58
N PHE A 169 -2.97 4.14 -8.69
CA PHE A 169 -3.29 5.54 -8.92
C PHE A 169 -4.71 5.66 -9.44
N ASN A 170 -5.49 6.59 -8.89
CA ASN A 170 -6.80 6.91 -9.43
C ASN A 170 -6.71 8.01 -10.51
N ARG A 171 -7.85 8.33 -11.14
CA ARG A 171 -7.95 9.39 -12.16
C ARG A 171 -7.60 10.79 -11.65
N ASN A 172 -7.61 10.97 -10.33
CA ASN A 172 -7.31 12.22 -9.64
C ASN A 172 -5.83 12.26 -9.19
N SER A 173 -5.02 11.30 -9.68
CA SER A 173 -3.60 11.15 -9.35
C SER A 173 -3.31 10.89 -7.87
N VAL A 174 -4.29 10.40 -7.09
CA VAL A 174 -4.07 9.96 -5.72
C VAL A 174 -3.41 8.59 -5.74
N HIS A 175 -2.36 8.44 -4.93
CA HIS A 175 -1.53 7.25 -4.86
C HIS A 175 -1.86 6.40 -3.64
N LEU A 176 -1.97 5.09 -3.84
CA LEU A 176 -2.05 4.10 -2.77
C LEU A 176 -0.94 3.06 -2.97
N SER A 177 -0.11 2.88 -1.95
CA SER A 177 0.93 1.85 -1.90
C SER A 177 0.50 0.77 -0.90
N THR A 178 0.42 -0.48 -1.30
CA THR A 178 -0.01 -1.55 -0.37
C THR A 178 1.06 -1.93 0.65
N GLU A 179 2.33 -1.58 0.42
CA GLU A 179 3.53 -2.08 1.16
C GLU A 179 3.42 -2.00 2.69
N GLU A 180 2.96 -0.87 3.22
CA GLU A 180 2.91 -0.61 4.67
C GLU A 180 1.48 -0.72 5.24
N HIS A 181 0.49 -1.07 4.43
CA HIS A 181 -0.88 -1.22 4.90
C HIS A 181 -1.06 -2.54 5.64
N ILE A 182 -1.95 -2.55 6.64
CA ILE A 182 -2.27 -3.76 7.37
C ILE A 182 -3.51 -4.41 6.77
N PHE A 183 -3.35 -5.65 6.34
CA PHE A 183 -4.38 -6.51 5.80
C PHE A 183 -4.98 -7.37 6.92
N THR A 184 -6.27 -7.63 6.82
CA THR A 184 -6.96 -8.58 7.71
C THR A 184 -7.00 -9.95 7.03
N PRO A 185 -6.47 -11.01 7.67
CA PRO A 185 -6.54 -12.34 7.10
C PRO A 185 -7.95 -12.91 7.23
N VAL A 186 -8.44 -13.51 6.16
CA VAL A 186 -9.72 -14.21 6.07
C VAL A 186 -9.42 -15.62 5.56
N ALA A 187 -9.70 -16.63 6.38
CA ALA A 187 -9.52 -18.02 5.99
C ALA A 187 -10.46 -18.37 4.82
N GLY A 188 -9.92 -19.12 3.85
CA GLY A 188 -10.69 -19.71 2.78
C GLY A 188 -11.71 -20.72 3.27
N GLY A 189 -12.78 -20.93 2.49
CA GLY A 189 -13.74 -22.01 2.76
C GLY A 189 -13.14 -23.40 2.59
N ASP A 190 -12.10 -23.50 1.75
CA ASP A 190 -11.19 -24.62 1.64
C ASP A 190 -9.90 -24.27 2.41
N ASN A 191 -9.41 -25.15 3.27
CA ASN A 191 -8.17 -24.96 4.06
C ASN A 191 -6.88 -24.74 3.21
N HIS A 192 -7.02 -24.56 1.91
CA HIS A 192 -5.97 -24.33 0.92
C HIS A 192 -5.89 -22.87 0.48
N SER A 193 -6.78 -22.00 0.96
CA SER A 193 -6.75 -20.58 0.63
C SER A 193 -6.76 -19.66 1.84
N VAL A 194 -6.05 -18.52 1.70
CA VAL A 194 -6.07 -17.42 2.66
C VAL A 194 -6.22 -16.13 1.86
N THR A 195 -7.19 -15.31 2.24
CA THR A 195 -7.39 -13.97 1.66
C THR A 195 -6.85 -12.93 2.62
N MET A 196 -5.86 -12.16 2.19
CA MET A 196 -5.43 -10.95 2.88
C MET A 196 -6.30 -9.79 2.35
N ARG A 197 -7.16 -9.23 3.19
CA ARG A 197 -8.08 -8.14 2.83
C ARG A 197 -7.64 -6.80 3.39
N LEU A 198 -7.39 -5.83 2.53
CA LEU A 198 -7.28 -4.42 2.89
C LEU A 198 -8.63 -3.75 2.68
N GLN A 199 -9.42 -3.62 3.75
CA GLN A 199 -10.74 -2.98 3.73
C GLN A 199 -10.62 -1.50 4.03
N GLN A 200 -11.30 -0.66 3.26
CA GLN A 200 -11.32 0.79 3.48
C GLN A 200 -12.73 1.31 3.82
N SER A 201 -13.77 0.74 3.21
CA SER A 201 -15.17 0.90 3.62
C SER A 201 -16.00 -0.34 3.25
N PRO A 202 -17.24 -0.49 3.73
CA PRO A 202 -18.10 -1.61 3.32
C PRO A 202 -18.26 -1.63 1.78
N GLY A 203 -17.72 -2.68 1.14
CA GLY A 203 -17.73 -2.84 -0.32
C GLY A 203 -16.53 -2.24 -1.08
N GLN A 204 -15.59 -1.56 -0.40
CA GLN A 204 -14.33 -1.10 -0.99
C GLN A 204 -13.16 -1.78 -0.30
N TYR A 205 -12.51 -2.69 -1.02
CA TYR A 205 -11.40 -3.47 -0.49
C TYR A 205 -10.47 -3.96 -1.61
N ILE A 206 -9.25 -4.30 -1.22
CA ILE A 206 -8.29 -5.06 -2.04
C ILE A 206 -8.11 -6.42 -1.37
N ASP A 207 -8.29 -7.49 -2.14
CA ASP A 207 -8.04 -8.85 -1.69
C ASP A 207 -6.80 -9.42 -2.40
N PHE A 208 -5.84 -9.89 -1.62
CA PHE A 208 -4.81 -10.81 -2.10
C PHE A 208 -5.20 -12.22 -1.69
N VAL A 209 -5.55 -13.03 -2.69
CA VAL A 209 -5.96 -14.43 -2.49
C VAL A 209 -4.77 -15.32 -2.75
N TYR A 210 -4.34 -16.05 -1.72
CA TYR A 210 -3.29 -17.05 -1.79
C TYR A 210 -3.92 -18.44 -1.81
N THR A 211 -3.47 -19.31 -2.73
CA THR A 211 -4.02 -20.67 -2.88
C THR A 211 -2.88 -21.67 -3.10
N LEU A 212 -2.95 -22.83 -2.45
CA LEU A 212 -1.98 -23.93 -2.50
C LEU A 212 -2.54 -25.25 -3.05
#